data_AF-A0AAN6J5P2-F1
#
_entry.id   AF-A0AAN6J5P2-F1
#
_cell.length_a   1.000
_cell.length_b   1.000
_cell.length_c   1.000
_cell.angle_alpha   90.00
_cell.angle_beta   90.00
_cell.angle_gamma   90.00
#
_symmetry.space_group_name_H-M   'P 1'
#
loop_
_entity.id
_entity.type
_entity.pdbx_description
1 polymer ?
#
loop_
_entity_poly.entity_id
_entity_poly.type
_entity_poly.pdbx_seq_one_letter_code
_entity_poly.pdbx_strand_id
1 'polypeptide(L)'
;MADSMLPHIFRPIPDLSKMPQPTNREDRLRTIIANLEKHDQDVRYSMLAEARQRLESLRADKDTEMNDGMDTQSPSSSDHRQFVASMNAPYTEGSGDPCLLHGSISTSGSSVRQAPVPVQVRVAQDAIEQIEAYDRHAKQTKDYYVKALQRQQSSRDDAGPAHPGAGQLNPDPRRRPTG
;
A
#
# COMPACT_ATOMS: atom_id res chain seq x y z
N MET A 1 -4.44 -3.83 11.97
CA MET A 1 -4.14 -3.28 10.62
C MET A 1 -5.41 -3.17 9.78
N ALA A 2 -6.25 -4.21 9.67
CA ALA A 2 -7.49 -4.16 8.89
C ALA A 2 -8.50 -3.08 9.33
N ASP A 3 -8.63 -2.83 10.64
CA ASP A 3 -9.61 -1.88 11.19
C ASP A 3 -9.38 -0.43 10.76
N SER A 4 -8.13 -0.04 10.45
CA SER A 4 -7.81 1.31 9.96
C SER A 4 -8.30 1.57 8.54
N MET A 5 -8.59 0.52 7.75
CA MET A 5 -8.99 0.66 6.35
C MET A 5 -10.51 0.69 6.15
N LEU A 6 -11.27 0.15 7.12
CA LEU A 6 -12.73 0.06 7.09
C LEU A 6 -13.44 1.38 6.74
N PRO A 7 -13.07 2.56 7.31
CA PRO A 7 -13.77 3.80 6.99
C PRO A 7 -13.62 4.23 5.53
N HIS A 8 -12.55 3.79 4.86
CA HIS A 8 -12.32 4.12 3.45
C HIS A 8 -13.09 3.19 2.51
N ILE A 9 -13.25 1.92 2.91
CA ILE A 9 -13.90 0.85 2.13
C ILE A 9 -15.43 0.98 2.21
N PHE A 10 -15.98 1.24 3.39
CA PHE A 10 -17.42 1.29 3.59
C PHE A 10 -17.97 2.68 3.29
N ARG A 11 -18.30 2.91 2.02
CA ARG A 11 -18.98 4.13 1.56
C ARG A 11 -20.50 3.94 1.48
N PRO A 12 -21.27 5.04 1.61
CA PRO A 12 -22.70 5.01 1.35
C PRO A 12 -22.99 4.48 -0.06
N ILE A 13 -23.91 3.53 -0.17
CA ILE A 13 -24.32 2.97 -1.46
C ILE A 13 -25.15 4.04 -2.19
N PRO A 14 -24.75 4.46 -3.40
CA PRO A 14 -25.51 5.42 -4.18
C PRO A 14 -26.87 4.85 -4.58
N ASP A 15 -27.86 5.73 -4.76
CA ASP A 15 -29.18 5.34 -5.22
C ASP A 15 -29.11 4.70 -6.62
N LEU A 16 -29.51 3.43 -6.69
CA LEU A 16 -29.45 2.62 -7.89
C LEU A 16 -30.63 2.87 -8.85
N SER A 17 -31.67 3.59 -8.41
CA SER A 17 -32.89 3.81 -9.18
C SER A 17 -32.67 4.57 -10.50
N LYS A 18 -31.63 5.40 -10.55
CA LYS A 18 -31.28 6.24 -11.72
C LYS A 18 -30.15 5.67 -12.57
N MET A 19 -29.60 4.51 -12.22
CA MET A 19 -28.45 3.95 -12.95
C MET A 19 -28.90 3.20 -14.21
N PRO A 20 -28.18 3.36 -15.33
CA PRO A 20 -28.46 2.58 -16.54
C PRO A 20 -28.28 1.09 -16.24
N GLN A 21 -29.29 0.29 -16.57
CA GLN A 21 -29.21 -1.16 -16.41
C GLN A 21 -28.42 -1.79 -17.57
N PRO A 22 -27.49 -2.70 -17.29
CA PRO A 22 -26.76 -3.40 -18.34
C PRO A 22 -27.70 -4.32 -19.12
N THR A 23 -27.72 -4.15 -20.45
CA THR A 23 -28.64 -4.82 -21.37
C THR A 23 -28.28 -6.28 -21.61
N ASN A 24 -26.98 -6.61 -21.63
CA ASN A 24 -26.49 -7.97 -21.87
C ASN A 24 -25.49 -8.41 -20.77
N ARG A 25 -25.13 -9.69 -20.79
CA ARG A 25 -24.22 -10.28 -19.79
C ARG A 25 -22.80 -9.69 -19.87
N GLU A 26 -22.34 -9.35 -21.07
CA GLU A 26 -21.02 -8.76 -21.29
C GLU A 26 -20.94 -7.34 -20.70
N ASP A 27 -21.93 -6.51 -21.02
CA ASP A 27 -22.11 -5.15 -20.50
C ASP A 27 -22.25 -5.17 -18.97
N ARG A 28 -22.93 -6.18 -18.41
CA ARG A 28 -23.00 -6.37 -16.96
C ARG A 28 -21.62 -6.61 -16.38
N LEU A 29 -20.80 -7.47 -16.97
CA LEU A 29 -19.43 -7.74 -16.51
C LEU A 29 -18.54 -6.49 -16.64
N ARG A 30 -18.62 -5.78 -17.77
CA ARG A 30 -17.90 -4.51 -17.98
C ARG A 30 -18.29 -3.46 -16.94
N THR A 31 -19.59 -3.32 -16.65
CA THR A 31 -20.11 -2.39 -15.64
C THR A 31 -19.63 -2.75 -14.24
N ILE A 32 -19.64 -4.03 -13.87
CA ILE A 32 -19.11 -4.50 -12.57
C ILE A 32 -17.63 -4.15 -12.45
N ILE A 33 -16.82 -4.44 -13.48
CA ILE A 33 -15.38 -4.13 -13.48
C ILE A 33 -15.16 -2.63 -13.33
N ALA A 34 -15.86 -1.80 -14.09
CA ALA A 34 -15.74 -0.33 -14.02
C ALA A 34 -16.13 0.20 -12.63
N ASN A 35 -17.18 -0.35 -12.01
CA ASN A 35 -17.59 0.04 -10.66
C ASN A 35 -16.53 -0.35 -9.62
N LEU A 36 -15.93 -1.55 -9.74
CA LEU A 36 -14.83 -1.97 -8.86
C LEU A 36 -13.62 -1.07 -9.02
N GLU A 37 -13.23 -0.73 -10.26
CA GLU A 37 -12.10 0.16 -10.53
C GLU A 37 -12.31 1.56 -9.95
N LYS A 38 -13.51 2.11 -10.12
CA LYS A 38 -13.88 3.39 -9.52
C LYS A 38 -13.79 3.32 -8.00
N HIS A 39 -14.35 2.27 -7.40
CA HIS A 39 -14.30 2.06 -5.95
C HIS A 39 -12.85 1.95 -5.44
N ASP A 40 -12.00 1.21 -6.13
CA ASP A 40 -10.58 1.07 -5.78
C ASP A 40 -9.85 2.44 -5.82
N GLN A 41 -10.07 3.23 -6.87
CA GLN A 41 -9.50 4.58 -6.97
C GLN A 41 -9.96 5.48 -5.84
N ASP A 42 -11.26 5.43 -5.53
CA ASP A 42 -11.90 6.18 -4.47
C ASP A 42 -11.30 5.85 -3.09
N VAL A 43 -11.10 4.56 -2.79
CA VAL A 43 -10.47 4.08 -1.55
C VAL A 43 -9.04 4.60 -1.44
N ARG A 44 -8.23 4.42 -2.49
CA ARG A 44 -6.84 4.91 -2.52
C ARG A 44 -6.75 6.41 -2.30
N TYR A 45 -7.62 7.18 -2.97
CA TYR A 45 -7.67 8.62 -2.80
C TYR A 45 -8.01 9.00 -1.35
N SER A 46 -8.96 8.31 -0.74
CA SER A 46 -9.33 8.56 0.66
C SER A 46 -8.18 8.30 1.64
N MET A 47 -7.45 7.19 1.46
CA MET A 47 -6.30 6.85 2.29
C MET A 47 -5.18 7.89 2.13
N LEU A 48 -4.90 8.32 0.89
CA LEU A 48 -3.93 9.38 0.62
C LEU A 48 -4.35 10.73 1.19
N ALA A 49 -5.64 11.07 1.12
CA ALA A 49 -6.17 12.30 1.70
C ALA A 49 -6.01 12.30 3.23
N GLU A 50 -6.28 11.17 3.90
CA GLU A 50 -6.04 11.04 5.34
C GLU A 50 -4.55 11.16 5.68
N ALA A 51 -3.66 10.49 4.94
CA ALA A 51 -2.22 10.59 5.16
C ALA A 51 -1.73 12.05 5.02
N ARG A 52 -2.24 12.79 4.03
CA ARG A 52 -1.96 14.22 3.86
C ARG A 52 -2.48 15.05 5.03
N GLN A 53 -3.70 14.77 5.50
CA GLN A 53 -4.27 15.46 6.65
C GLN A 53 -3.42 15.23 7.91
N ARG A 54 -2.97 14.00 8.16
CA ARG A 54 -2.06 13.67 9.27
C ARG A 54 -0.75 14.46 9.19
N LEU A 55 -0.16 14.60 8.00
CA LEU A 55 1.04 15.40 7.78
C LEU A 55 0.83 16.88 8.06
N GLU A 56 -0.32 17.44 7.67
CA GLU A 56 -0.64 18.85 7.91
C GLU A 56 -0.89 19.13 9.39
N SER A 57 -1.59 18.25 10.10
CA SER A 57 -1.76 18.34 11.57
C SER A 57 -0.41 18.35 12.29
N LEU A 58 0.52 17.47 11.91
CA LEU A 58 1.87 17.43 12.46
C LEU A 58 2.71 18.70 12.18
N ARG A 59 2.42 19.42 11.09
CA ARG A 59 3.04 20.71 10.82
C ARG A 59 2.47 21.79 11.74
N ALA A 60 1.15 21.85 11.87
CA ALA A 60 0.47 22.84 12.72
C ALA A 60 0.89 22.75 14.20
N ASP A 61 1.10 21.53 14.70
CA ASP A 61 1.56 21.32 16.09
C ASP A 61 2.99 21.86 16.31
N LYS A 62 3.89 21.70 15.33
CA LYS A 62 5.26 22.24 15.39
C LYS A 62 5.29 23.77 15.41
N ASP A 63 4.42 24.42 14.65
CA ASP A 63 4.35 25.88 14.61
C ASP A 63 3.75 26.45 15.92
N THR A 64 2.99 25.63 16.67
CA THR A 64 2.40 25.99 17.96
C THR A 64 3.38 25.81 19.11
N GLU A 65 4.24 24.77 19.08
CA GLU A 65 5.28 24.53 20.10
C GLU A 65 6.49 25.48 20.01
N MET A 66 6.75 26.11 18.86
CA MET A 66 7.86 27.08 18.74
C MET A 66 7.60 28.45 19.40
N ASN A 67 6.43 28.65 20.02
CA ASN A 67 6.11 29.88 20.75
C ASN A 67 6.33 29.78 22.27
N ASP A 68 6.66 28.59 22.80
CA ASP A 68 6.84 28.39 24.24
C ASP A 68 7.99 27.39 24.51
N GLY A 69 9.22 27.90 24.62
CA GLY A 69 10.37 27.07 24.98
C GLY A 69 11.67 27.42 24.27
N MET A 70 12.14 28.65 24.46
CA MET A 70 13.49 29.02 24.09
C MET A 70 14.48 28.49 25.15
N ASP A 71 14.66 27.17 25.22
CA ASP A 71 15.74 26.54 25.97
C ASP A 71 16.70 25.86 24.99
N THR A 72 17.61 26.67 24.46
CA THR A 72 18.84 26.24 23.81
C THR A 72 19.71 25.44 24.79
N GLN A 73 19.45 24.15 24.92
CA GLN A 73 20.44 23.22 25.46
C GLN A 73 21.22 22.58 24.32
N SER A 74 22.31 23.26 23.94
CA SER A 74 23.40 22.68 23.17
C SER A 74 23.86 21.37 23.83
N PRO A 75 23.86 20.21 23.14
CA PRO A 75 24.55 19.05 23.68
C PRO A 75 26.06 19.28 23.54
N SER A 76 26.65 19.66 24.67
CA SER A 76 27.98 19.26 25.16
C SER A 76 28.98 18.79 24.10
N SER A 77 29.94 19.66 23.81
CA SER A 77 31.31 19.41 23.35
C SER A 77 31.62 17.99 22.86
N SER A 78 31.52 17.77 21.56
CA SER A 78 32.36 16.81 20.86
C SER A 78 33.82 17.16 21.17
N ASP A 79 34.50 16.27 21.89
CA ASP A 79 35.87 16.47 22.38
C ASP A 79 36.85 16.48 21.20
N HIS A 80 36.98 17.65 20.57
CA HIS A 80 37.79 17.89 19.37
C HIS A 80 39.23 17.39 19.54
N ARG A 81 39.74 17.37 20.78
CA ARG A 81 41.07 16.83 21.09
C ARG A 81 41.18 15.34 20.85
N GLN A 82 40.15 14.53 21.13
CA GLN A 82 40.18 13.10 20.82
C GLN A 82 40.19 12.84 19.31
N PHE A 83 39.42 13.63 18.55
CA PHE A 83 39.40 13.53 17.10
C PHE A 83 40.78 13.85 16.49
N VAL A 84 41.40 14.96 16.92
CA VAL A 84 42.74 15.35 16.45
C VAL A 84 43.81 14.35 16.89
N ALA A 85 43.70 13.78 18.10
CA ALA A 85 44.61 12.74 18.56
C ALA A 85 44.51 11.45 17.72
N SER A 86 43.29 11.06 17.31
CA SER A 86 43.08 9.92 16.42
C SER A 86 43.67 10.14 15.02
N MET A 87 43.63 11.37 14.49
CA MET A 87 44.22 11.69 13.18
C MET A 87 45.76 11.67 13.20
N ASN A 88 46.35 11.98 14.36
CA ASN A 88 47.80 12.01 14.55
C ASN A 88 48.34 10.70 15.18
N ALA A 89 47.51 9.67 15.32
CA ALA A 89 47.95 8.40 15.90
C ALA A 89 48.96 7.73 14.95
N PRO A 90 50.17 7.38 15.42
CA PRO A 90 51.16 6.71 14.59
C PRO A 90 50.66 5.33 14.16
N TYR A 91 51.02 4.93 12.94
CA TYR A 91 50.64 3.61 12.40
C TYR A 91 51.20 2.49 13.29
N THR A 92 50.32 1.62 13.77
CA THR A 92 50.69 0.40 14.51
C THR A 92 50.42 -0.79 13.62
N GLU A 93 51.42 -1.65 13.43
CA GLU A 93 51.30 -2.88 12.64
C GLU A 93 50.17 -3.76 13.23
N GLY A 94 49.06 -3.87 12.49
CA GLY A 94 47.82 -4.52 12.96
C GLY A 94 46.57 -3.61 13.00
N SER A 95 46.72 -2.29 12.82
CA SER A 95 45.58 -1.35 12.65
C SER A 95 45.01 -1.40 11.23
N GLY A 96 44.74 -2.62 10.74
CA GLY A 96 44.51 -2.95 9.34
C GLY A 96 43.64 -1.97 8.55
N ASP A 97 43.92 -1.89 7.25
CA ASP A 97 43.10 -1.19 6.28
C ASP A 97 41.61 -1.61 6.45
N PRO A 98 40.68 -0.68 6.72
CA PRO A 98 39.26 -1.01 6.88
C PRO A 98 38.63 -1.58 5.60
N CYS A 99 39.31 -1.47 4.45
CA CYS A 99 38.91 -2.10 3.20
C CYS A 99 39.41 -3.56 3.07
N LEU A 100 40.39 -3.99 3.86
CA LEU A 100 40.90 -5.36 3.87
C LEU A 100 40.24 -6.14 5.01
N LEU A 101 39.22 -6.92 4.66
CA LEU A 101 38.41 -7.82 5.49
C LEU A 101 39.20 -8.97 6.16
N HIS A 102 40.39 -8.72 6.70
CA HIS A 102 41.18 -9.72 7.43
C HIS A 102 41.56 -9.19 8.81
N GLY A 103 40.54 -8.96 9.62
CA GLY A 103 40.67 -8.68 11.04
C GLY A 103 39.27 -8.58 11.62
N SER A 104 38.93 -9.45 12.56
CA SER A 104 37.69 -9.36 13.31
C SER A 104 37.59 -7.97 13.94
N ILE A 105 36.77 -7.11 13.34
CA ILE A 105 36.48 -5.78 13.87
C ILE A 105 35.91 -6.03 15.26
N SER A 106 36.65 -5.69 16.31
CA SER A 106 36.06 -5.64 17.63
C SER A 106 34.92 -4.64 17.55
N THR A 107 33.69 -5.13 17.73
CA THR A 107 32.47 -4.33 17.80
C THR A 107 32.44 -3.55 19.12
N SER A 108 33.53 -2.90 19.48
CA SER A 108 33.57 -1.89 20.52
C SER A 108 32.80 -0.68 20.02
N GLY A 109 31.48 -0.72 20.29
CA GLY A 109 30.58 0.42 20.39
C GLY A 109 30.87 1.59 19.46
N SER A 110 30.70 1.40 18.15
CA SER A 110 30.43 2.54 17.29
C SER A 110 29.10 3.13 17.76
N SER A 111 29.18 4.10 18.65
CA SER A 111 28.07 4.91 19.16
C SER A 111 27.59 5.89 18.08
N VAL A 112 27.52 5.45 16.83
CA VAL A 112 26.93 6.21 15.73
C VAL A 112 25.47 5.80 15.70
N ARG A 113 24.68 6.43 16.57
CA ARG A 113 23.22 6.28 16.56
C ARG A 113 22.71 6.93 15.28
N GLN A 114 22.25 6.12 14.32
CA GLN A 114 21.61 6.65 13.12
C GLN A 114 20.43 7.55 13.54
N ALA A 115 20.30 8.70 12.89
CA ALA A 115 19.19 9.61 13.14
C ALA A 115 17.88 8.86 12.83
N PRO A 116 16.84 8.98 13.68
CA PRO A 116 15.57 8.33 13.44
C PRO A 116 14.94 8.84 12.14
N VAL A 117 14.22 7.94 11.45
CA VAL A 117 13.52 8.25 10.19
C VAL A 117 12.57 9.43 10.40
N PRO A 118 12.58 10.46 9.52
CA PRO A 118 11.68 11.60 9.62
C PRO A 118 10.21 11.17 9.66
N VAL A 119 9.40 11.86 10.47
CA VAL A 119 7.98 11.54 10.65
C VAL A 119 7.22 11.54 9.33
N GLN A 120 7.57 12.44 8.41
CA GLN A 120 6.95 12.51 7.08
C GLN A 120 7.17 11.23 6.27
N VAL A 121 8.37 10.66 6.36
CA VAL A 121 8.71 9.41 5.68
C VAL A 121 7.94 8.25 6.29
N ARG A 122 7.79 8.21 7.61
CA ARG A 122 6.98 7.18 8.30
C ARG A 122 5.51 7.23 7.89
N VAL A 123 4.89 8.41 7.91
CA VAL A 123 3.47 8.56 7.51
C VAL A 123 3.26 8.14 6.05
N ALA A 124 4.21 8.48 5.17
CA ALA A 124 4.16 8.04 3.77
C ALA A 124 4.30 6.51 3.65
N GLN A 125 5.23 5.89 4.39
CA GLN A 125 5.40 4.43 4.43
C GLN A 125 4.15 3.73 4.91
N ASP A 126 3.55 4.21 6.01
CA ASP A 126 2.31 3.65 6.56
C ASP A 126 1.17 3.73 5.53
N ALA A 127 1.04 4.85 4.81
CA ALA A 127 0.02 5.02 3.78
C ALA A 127 0.23 4.06 2.59
N ILE A 128 1.48 3.85 2.17
CA ILE A 128 1.83 2.90 1.11
C ILE A 128 1.47 1.48 1.55
N GLU A 129 1.86 1.07 2.76
CA GLU A 129 1.56 -0.26 3.29
C GLU A 129 0.05 -0.53 3.37
N GLN A 130 -0.74 0.47 3.77
CA GLN A 130 -2.20 0.37 3.81
C GLN A 130 -2.81 0.19 2.41
N ILE A 131 -2.34 0.96 1.42
CA ILE A 131 -2.81 0.84 0.03
C ILE A 131 -2.45 -0.54 -0.53
N GLU A 132 -1.23 -1.02 -0.29
CA GLU A 132 -0.78 -2.35 -0.72
C GLU A 132 -1.57 -3.49 -0.04
N ALA A 133 -1.90 -3.32 1.25
CA ALA A 133 -2.77 -4.25 1.96
C ALA A 133 -4.16 -4.31 1.33
N TYR A 134 -4.76 -3.16 1.00
CA TYR A 134 -6.04 -3.11 0.29
C TYR A 134 -5.96 -3.76 -1.11
N ASP A 135 -4.97 -3.37 -1.92
CA ASP A 135 -4.85 -3.81 -3.31
C ASP A 135 -4.66 -5.33 -3.41
N ARG A 136 -4.00 -5.98 -2.44
CA ARG A 136 -3.90 -7.44 -2.36
C ARG A 136 -5.25 -8.13 -2.32
N HIS A 137 -6.22 -7.56 -1.59
CA HIS A 137 -7.57 -8.12 -1.47
C HIS A 137 -8.46 -7.72 -2.66
N ALA A 138 -8.42 -6.44 -3.06
CA ALA A 138 -9.24 -5.93 -4.15
C ALA A 138 -8.95 -6.62 -5.50
N LYS A 139 -7.68 -6.97 -5.75
CA LYS A 139 -7.24 -7.64 -6.98
C LYS A 139 -7.97 -8.96 -7.24
N GLN A 140 -8.21 -9.77 -6.20
CA GLN A 140 -8.82 -11.09 -6.38
C GLN A 140 -10.23 -11.00 -6.98
N THR A 141 -11.03 -10.07 -6.47
CA THR A 141 -12.40 -9.84 -6.94
C THR A 141 -12.39 -9.30 -8.37
N LYS A 142 -11.52 -8.33 -8.67
CA LYS A 142 -11.39 -7.79 -10.04
C LYS A 142 -10.98 -8.87 -11.04
N ASP A 143 -9.95 -9.65 -10.72
CA ASP A 143 -9.42 -10.72 -11.58
C ASP A 143 -10.50 -11.77 -11.89
N TYR A 144 -11.39 -12.07 -10.93
CA TYR A 144 -12.50 -12.98 -11.16
C TYR A 144 -13.44 -12.49 -12.27
N TYR A 145 -13.86 -11.22 -12.23
CA TYR A 145 -14.76 -10.66 -13.24
C TYR A 145 -14.08 -10.43 -14.59
N VAL A 146 -12.80 -10.05 -14.60
CA VAL A 146 -12.00 -9.96 -15.83
C VAL A 146 -11.91 -11.32 -16.51
N LYS A 147 -11.59 -12.39 -15.78
CA LYS A 147 -11.57 -13.75 -16.32
C LYS A 147 -12.96 -14.20 -16.79
N ALA A 148 -14.03 -13.80 -16.10
CA ALA A 148 -15.39 -14.09 -16.53
C ALA A 148 -15.76 -13.38 -17.84
N LEU A 149 -15.32 -12.14 -18.03
CA LEU A 149 -15.49 -11.38 -19.27
C LEU A 149 -14.72 -12.05 -20.42
N GLN A 150 -13.48 -12.46 -20.17
CA GLN A 150 -12.67 -13.16 -21.16
C GLN A 150 -13.31 -14.48 -21.62
N ARG A 151 -13.87 -15.27 -20.69
CA ARG A 151 -14.62 -16.50 -21.03
C ARG A 151 -15.84 -16.23 -21.90
N GLN A 152 -16.54 -15.12 -21.67
CA GLN A 152 -17.69 -14.72 -22.49
C GLN A 152 -17.27 -14.37 -23.91
N GLN A 153 -16.14 -13.68 -24.07
CA GLN A 153 -15.63 -13.29 -25.38
C GLN A 153 -15.13 -14.51 -26.17
N SER A 154 -14.37 -15.41 -25.54
CA SER A 154 -13.89 -16.63 -26.19
C SER A 154 -15.02 -17.55 -26.66
N SER A 155 -16.13 -17.64 -25.91
CA SER A 155 -17.29 -18.43 -26.34
C SER A 155 -18.04 -17.82 -27.52
N ARG A 156 -17.84 -16.53 -27.81
CA ARG A 156 -18.45 -15.84 -28.95
C ARG A 156 -17.61 -16.01 -30.21
N ASP A 157 -16.29 -16.09 -30.06
CA ASP A 157 -15.34 -16.31 -31.16
C ASP A 157 -15.30 -17.78 -31.63
N ASP A 158 -15.59 -18.74 -30.72
CA ASP A 158 -15.67 -20.18 -31.03
C ASP A 158 -17.05 -20.60 -31.58
N ALA A 159 -18.05 -19.72 -31.51
CA ALA A 159 -19.37 -19.92 -32.09
C ALA A 159 -19.34 -19.63 -33.62
N GLY A 160 -18.68 -20.51 -34.38
CA GLY A 160 -18.94 -20.68 -35.81
C GLY A 160 -20.43 -20.98 -36.08
N PRO A 161 -20.90 -20.85 -37.33
CA PRO A 161 -22.33 -20.77 -37.65
C PRO A 161 -23.08 -21.99 -37.10
N ALA A 162 -23.87 -21.76 -36.05
CA ALA A 162 -24.60 -22.79 -35.35
C ALA A 162 -25.65 -23.41 -36.28
N HIS A 163 -25.48 -24.71 -36.52
CA HIS A 163 -26.58 -25.61 -36.86
C HIS A 163 -27.74 -25.43 -35.86
N PRO A 164 -29.00 -25.44 -36.33
CA PRO A 164 -30.15 -25.31 -35.46
C PRO A 164 -30.37 -26.65 -34.74
N GLY A 165 -30.11 -26.71 -33.44
CA GLY A 165 -30.59 -27.80 -32.60
C GLY A 165 -29.65 -28.24 -31.51
N ALA A 166 -29.66 -27.55 -30.36
CA ALA A 166 -29.31 -28.16 -29.08
C ALA A 166 -29.84 -27.27 -27.94
N GLY A 167 -31.15 -27.32 -27.71
CA GLY A 167 -31.70 -26.98 -26.41
C GLY A 167 -31.30 -28.09 -25.43
N GLN A 168 -30.33 -27.83 -24.56
CA GLN A 168 -30.06 -28.71 -23.42
C GLN A 168 -30.03 -27.86 -22.15
N LEU A 169 -31.16 -27.93 -21.46
CA LEU A 169 -31.38 -27.41 -20.11
C LEU A 169 -30.33 -28.02 -19.18
N ASN A 170 -29.42 -27.20 -18.65
CA ASN A 170 -28.59 -27.58 -17.51
C ASN A 170 -29.49 -27.59 -16.25
N PRO A 171 -29.76 -28.76 -15.62
CA PRO A 171 -30.53 -28.78 -14.38
C PRO A 171 -29.64 -28.26 -13.24
N ASP A 172 -30.14 -27.28 -12.49
CA ASP A 172 -29.50 -26.75 -11.28
C ASP A 172 -29.32 -27.89 -10.24
N PRO A 173 -28.08 -28.18 -9.77
CA PRO A 173 -27.81 -29.26 -8.82
C PRO A 173 -28.44 -29.05 -7.43
N ARG A 174 -29.08 -27.90 -7.18
CA ARG A 174 -29.79 -27.62 -5.91
C ARG A 174 -31.25 -28.07 -5.88
N ARG A 175 -31.84 -28.47 -7.02
CA ARG A 175 -33.19 -29.05 -7.03
C ARG A 175 -33.14 -30.56 -6.80
N ARG A 176 -33.03 -30.98 -5.53
CA ARG A 176 -33.47 -32.32 -5.14
C ARG A 176 -34.99 -32.29 -4.94
N PRO A 177 -35.79 -33.12 -5.62
CA PRO A 177 -37.17 -33.33 -5.22
C PRO A 177 -37.17 -34.17 -3.94
N THR A 178 -37.69 -33.60 -2.87
CA THR A 178 -38.23 -34.34 -1.73
C THR A 178 -39.66 -34.74 -2.07
N GLY A 179 -39.96 -36.04 -2.05
CA GLY A 179 -41.31 -36.59 -2.21
C GLY A 179 -41.44 -37.45 -3.45
#